data_AF-A0A5B0QA96-F1
#
_entry.id   AF-A0A5B0QA96-F1
#
_cell.length_a   1.000
_cell.length_b   1.000
_cell.length_c   1.000
_cell.angle_alpha   90.00
_cell.angle_beta   90.00
_cell.angle_gamma   90.00
#
_symmetry.space_group_name_H-M   'P 1'
#
loop_
_entity.id
_entity.type
_entity.pdbx_description
1 polymer ?
#
loop_
_entity_poly.entity_id
_entity_poly.type
_entity_poly.pdbx_seq_one_letter_code
_entity_poly.pdbx_strand_id
1 'polypeptide(L)'
;MSLGSKSSESPKQATQSLSTSKTSCLNSGSQLRKGSRTLTSALSLGFKPVHSLSVAYKTSLWGYTGDTQSPFLKIVLTDFKHLDAFERGEVNFREMFTACTTFDSNIAYTLRFMIDKKVTGMNWLEVPPGSYRLRAELEKASNCQIKLETSAETLISHAPEGEWSKMAPFRVLSYNIECSGWKGVFPDARLDPVIQIANMVTAHGLLTTPHLYWLGVDTFMEVSSRDEVLGQGS
;
A
#
# COMPACT_ATOMS: atom_id res chain seq x y z
N MET A 1 -1.64 -48.03 21.87
CA MET A 1 -1.54 -46.56 21.75
C MET A 1 -2.16 -46.17 20.43
N SER A 2 -3.30 -45.47 20.48
CA SER A 2 -4.14 -45.15 19.33
C SER A 2 -3.53 -44.01 18.50
N LEU A 3 -3.39 -44.22 17.20
CA LEU A 3 -3.00 -43.23 16.21
C LEU A 3 -4.19 -42.31 15.91
N GLY A 4 -4.16 -41.09 16.43
CA GLY A 4 -5.13 -40.04 16.11
C GLY A 4 -4.75 -39.29 14.83
N SER A 5 -5.53 -39.48 13.77
CA SER A 5 -5.48 -38.71 12.53
C SER A 5 -5.90 -37.25 12.79
N LYS A 6 -4.99 -36.30 12.57
CA LYS A 6 -5.32 -34.86 12.52
C LYS A 6 -5.89 -34.52 11.15
N SER A 7 -7.14 -34.06 11.14
CA SER A 7 -7.80 -33.47 9.97
C SER A 7 -7.13 -32.14 9.60
N SER A 8 -6.82 -31.98 8.33
CA SER A 8 -6.25 -30.78 7.72
C SER A 8 -7.33 -29.71 7.53
N GLU A 9 -7.25 -28.59 8.25
CA GLU A 9 -8.01 -27.39 7.96
C GLU A 9 -7.40 -26.63 6.78
N SER A 10 -8.25 -26.18 5.86
CA SER A 10 -7.90 -25.39 4.66
C SER A 10 -7.57 -23.92 4.98
N PRO A 11 -6.71 -23.24 4.20
CA PRO A 11 -6.13 -21.94 4.56
C PRO A 11 -7.12 -20.78 4.39
N LYS A 12 -7.21 -19.88 5.38
CA LYS A 12 -8.03 -18.66 5.37
C LYS A 12 -7.25 -17.53 4.66
N GLN A 13 -7.77 -16.99 3.56
CA GLN A 13 -7.18 -15.86 2.82
C GLN A 13 -7.43 -14.51 3.52
N ALA A 14 -6.50 -13.56 3.37
CA ALA A 14 -6.64 -12.17 3.83
C ALA A 14 -7.93 -11.56 3.29
N THR A 15 -8.82 -11.20 4.21
CA THR A 15 -10.24 -11.01 3.95
C THR A 15 -10.68 -9.60 4.34
N GLN A 16 -11.06 -8.76 3.38
CA GLN A 16 -11.80 -7.55 3.73
C GLN A 16 -13.26 -7.92 4.04
N SER A 17 -13.76 -7.43 5.17
CA SER A 17 -15.13 -7.62 5.60
C SER A 17 -15.91 -6.33 5.49
N LEU A 18 -16.86 -6.26 4.58
CA LEU A 18 -17.94 -5.30 4.67
C LEU A 18 -18.88 -5.77 5.77
N SER A 19 -19.32 -4.88 6.65
CA SER A 19 -20.38 -5.16 7.62
C SER A 19 -21.50 -4.13 7.39
N THR A 20 -22.77 -4.52 7.51
CA THR A 20 -23.92 -3.62 7.39
C THR A 20 -24.89 -3.85 8.54
N SER A 21 -25.32 -2.77 9.20
CA SER A 21 -26.43 -2.77 10.15
C SER A 21 -27.72 -2.30 9.49
N LYS A 22 -28.85 -2.92 9.82
CA LYS A 22 -30.18 -2.37 9.50
C LYS A 22 -30.46 -1.20 10.43
N THR A 23 -30.07 0.00 10.03
CA THR A 23 -30.60 1.23 10.65
C THR A 23 -31.02 2.19 9.56
N SER A 24 -32.30 2.53 9.54
CA SER A 24 -32.88 3.53 8.65
C SER A 24 -32.22 4.89 8.90
N CYS A 25 -31.57 5.51 7.91
CA CYS A 25 -31.22 6.93 7.96
C CYS A 25 -31.07 7.56 6.58
N LEU A 26 -31.41 8.85 6.57
CA LEU A 26 -31.69 9.77 5.47
C LEU A 26 -30.53 10.09 4.53
N ASN A 27 -30.92 10.44 3.29
CA ASN A 27 -30.09 10.94 2.19
C ASN A 27 -29.15 12.08 2.58
N SER A 28 -27.89 11.98 2.15
CA SER A 28 -27.11 13.14 1.72
C SER A 28 -26.27 12.74 0.50
N GLY A 29 -26.44 13.48 -0.59
CA GLY A 29 -25.87 13.16 -1.90
C GLY A 29 -24.35 13.32 -1.96
N SER A 30 -23.71 12.54 -2.82
CA SER A 30 -22.28 12.69 -3.11
C SER A 30 -21.99 12.59 -4.61
N GLN A 31 -21.04 13.42 -5.03
CA GLN A 31 -20.60 13.63 -6.41
C GLN A 31 -19.86 12.40 -6.97
N LEU A 32 -20.18 12.07 -8.22
CA LEU A 32 -19.60 10.97 -9.00
C LEU A 32 -18.08 11.16 -9.25
N ARG A 33 -17.26 10.24 -8.73
CA ARG A 33 -15.87 10.07 -9.15
C ARG A 33 -15.81 9.34 -10.50
N LYS A 34 -15.23 10.01 -11.51
CA LYS A 34 -14.99 9.45 -12.85
C LYS A 34 -14.01 8.26 -12.78
N GLY A 35 -14.47 7.06 -13.14
CA GLY A 35 -13.61 5.90 -13.41
C GLY A 35 -14.06 4.55 -12.85
N SER A 36 -15.10 4.49 -12.00
CA SER A 36 -15.57 3.22 -11.45
C SER A 36 -16.45 2.46 -12.46
N ARG A 37 -16.08 1.21 -12.81
CA ARG A 37 -16.99 0.31 -13.55
C ARG A 37 -18.13 -0.09 -12.62
N THR A 38 -19.37 0.05 -13.09
CA THR A 38 -20.55 -0.31 -12.31
C THR A 38 -20.57 -1.81 -12.00
N LEU A 39 -21.09 -2.21 -10.83
CA LEU A 39 -21.18 -3.62 -10.43
C LEU A 39 -21.92 -4.47 -11.47
N THR A 40 -22.95 -3.91 -12.10
CA THR A 40 -23.73 -4.54 -13.17
C THR A 40 -22.88 -4.90 -14.39
N SER A 41 -21.92 -4.05 -14.76
CA SER A 41 -21.00 -4.32 -15.87
C SER A 41 -19.99 -5.40 -15.53
N ALA A 42 -19.54 -5.49 -14.28
CA ALA A 42 -18.66 -6.58 -13.85
C ALA A 42 -19.40 -7.93 -13.88
N LEU A 43 -20.65 -7.96 -13.40
CA LEU A 43 -21.50 -9.14 -13.42
C LEU A 43 -21.80 -9.62 -14.85
N SER A 44 -22.07 -8.70 -15.79
CA SER A 44 -22.34 -9.07 -17.19
C SER A 44 -21.13 -9.66 -17.90
N LEU A 45 -19.92 -9.32 -17.47
CA LEU A 45 -18.66 -9.92 -17.93
C LEU A 45 -18.34 -11.26 -17.24
N GLY A 46 -19.27 -11.79 -16.42
CA GLY A 46 -19.10 -13.07 -15.72
C GLY A 46 -18.22 -12.99 -14.47
N PHE A 47 -17.86 -11.79 -14.02
CA PHE A 47 -17.10 -11.64 -12.78
C PHE A 47 -17.97 -11.98 -11.57
N LYS A 48 -17.41 -12.74 -10.63
CA LYS A 48 -18.06 -13.05 -9.35
C LYS A 48 -17.46 -12.16 -8.26
N PRO A 49 -18.12 -11.04 -7.89
CA PRO A 49 -17.54 -10.05 -6.99
C PRO A 49 -17.49 -10.50 -5.53
N VAL A 50 -18.30 -11.48 -5.13
CA VAL A 50 -18.37 -12.00 -3.77
C VAL A 50 -17.55 -13.28 -3.67
N HIS A 51 -16.56 -13.29 -2.78
CA HIS A 51 -15.76 -14.45 -2.44
C HIS A 51 -16.46 -15.30 -1.37
N SER A 52 -16.93 -14.67 -0.27
CA SER A 52 -17.63 -15.38 0.81
C SER A 52 -18.52 -14.44 1.63
N LEU A 53 -19.45 -15.03 2.37
CA LEU A 53 -20.43 -14.34 3.20
C LEU A 53 -20.60 -15.09 4.52
N SER A 54 -20.56 -14.37 5.63
CA SER A 54 -20.78 -14.92 6.97
C SER A 54 -21.47 -13.92 7.89
N VAL A 55 -22.06 -14.39 8.98
CA VAL A 55 -22.62 -13.52 10.03
C VAL A 55 -21.53 -13.27 11.07
N ALA A 56 -21.34 -12.00 11.45
CA ALA A 56 -20.40 -11.59 12.49
C ALA A 56 -21.14 -10.77 13.55
N TYR A 57 -20.97 -11.14 14.82
CA TYR A 57 -21.51 -10.38 15.94
C TYR A 57 -20.52 -9.28 16.32
N LYS A 58 -20.94 -8.02 16.23
CA LYS A 58 -20.11 -6.83 16.46
C LYS A 58 -20.92 -5.75 17.16
N THR A 59 -20.23 -4.72 17.66
CA THR A 59 -20.83 -3.50 18.19
C THR A 59 -20.42 -2.32 17.33
N SER A 60 -21.33 -1.36 17.16
CA SER A 60 -20.99 -0.07 16.57
C SER A 60 -20.06 0.69 17.51
N LEU A 61 -19.06 1.39 16.95
CA LEU A 61 -18.25 2.33 17.72
C LEU A 61 -19.04 3.61 18.06
N TRP A 62 -20.06 3.93 17.26
CA TRP A 62 -20.88 5.12 17.44
C TRP A 62 -21.97 4.90 18.48
N GLY A 63 -21.85 5.62 19.59
CA GLY A 63 -22.78 5.54 20.73
C GLY A 63 -22.54 4.32 21.62
N TYR A 64 -22.79 4.47 22.93
CA TYR A 64 -22.78 3.34 23.86
C TYR A 64 -24.20 2.82 24.02
N THR A 65 -24.44 1.58 23.58
CA THR A 65 -25.74 0.89 23.70
C THR A 65 -25.66 -0.32 24.62
N GLY A 66 -24.68 -0.35 25.52
CA GLY A 66 -24.34 -1.53 26.32
C GLY A 66 -23.38 -2.48 25.61
N ASP A 67 -23.09 -3.62 26.25
CA ASP A 67 -22.10 -4.59 25.78
C ASP A 67 -22.69 -5.64 24.81
N THR A 68 -23.94 -5.46 24.40
CA THR A 68 -24.64 -6.42 23.53
C THR A 68 -24.19 -6.27 22.08
N GLN A 69 -23.71 -7.37 21.50
CA GLN A 69 -23.35 -7.42 20.08
C GLN A 69 -24.58 -7.64 19.20
N SER A 70 -24.63 -6.92 18.08
CA SER A 70 -25.63 -7.08 17.04
C SER A 70 -25.09 -7.95 15.89
N PRO A 71 -25.94 -8.67 15.15
CA PRO A 71 -25.51 -9.41 13.97
C PRO A 71 -25.26 -8.48 12.78
N PHE A 72 -24.09 -8.60 12.17
CA PHE A 72 -23.70 -7.94 10.93
C PHE A 72 -23.41 -8.98 9.85
N LEU A 73 -23.65 -8.60 8.59
CA LEU A 73 -23.28 -9.43 7.44
C LEU A 73 -21.84 -9.14 7.05
N LYS A 74 -20.90 -10.07 7.30
CA LYS A 74 -19.53 -10.00 6.80
C LYS A 74 -19.49 -10.45 5.35
N ILE A 75 -19.25 -9.51 4.43
CA ILE A 75 -19.13 -9.78 2.99
C ILE A 75 -17.67 -9.65 2.58
N VAL A 76 -17.16 -10.66 1.91
CA VAL A 76 -15.80 -10.70 1.37
C VAL A 76 -15.87 -10.56 -0.13
N LEU A 77 -15.15 -9.59 -0.68
CA LEU A 77 -15.09 -9.35 -2.11
C LEU A 77 -13.83 -9.95 -2.73
N THR A 78 -13.91 -10.31 -4.02
CA THR A 78 -12.77 -10.75 -4.84
C THR A 78 -11.94 -9.58 -5.36
N ASP A 79 -12.54 -8.40 -5.50
CA ASP A 79 -11.88 -7.14 -5.87
C ASP A 79 -12.45 -6.01 -5.02
N PHE A 80 -11.56 -5.13 -4.52
CA PHE A 80 -11.90 -4.00 -3.65
C PHE A 80 -12.60 -2.85 -4.40
N LYS A 81 -12.66 -2.88 -5.74
CA LYS A 81 -13.36 -1.86 -6.55
C LYS A 81 -14.85 -1.73 -6.29
N HIS A 82 -15.46 -2.71 -5.62
CA HIS A 82 -16.90 -2.76 -5.37
C HIS A 82 -17.27 -2.61 -3.89
N LEU A 83 -16.33 -2.16 -3.04
CA LEU A 83 -16.55 -2.00 -1.60
C LEU A 83 -17.71 -1.05 -1.24
N ASP A 84 -17.94 -0.01 -2.05
CA ASP A 84 -18.96 1.02 -1.84
C ASP A 84 -20.27 0.74 -2.61
N ALA A 85 -20.44 -0.46 -3.19
CA ALA A 85 -21.61 -0.78 -4.01
C ALA A 85 -22.94 -0.70 -3.22
N PHE A 86 -22.93 -0.99 -1.92
CA PHE A 86 -24.10 -0.82 -1.05
C PHE A 86 -24.40 0.66 -0.76
N GLU A 87 -23.37 1.50 -0.56
CA GLU A 87 -23.53 2.94 -0.33
C GLU A 87 -24.06 3.66 -1.58
N ARG A 88 -23.66 3.17 -2.77
CA ARG A 88 -24.20 3.66 -4.05
C ARG A 88 -25.61 3.15 -4.37
N GLY A 89 -26.15 2.22 -3.59
CA GLY A 89 -27.47 1.62 -3.85
C GLY A 89 -27.49 0.68 -5.07
N GLU A 90 -26.34 0.17 -5.52
CA GLU A 90 -26.25 -0.75 -6.66
C GLU A 90 -26.61 -2.20 -6.28
N VAL A 91 -26.68 -2.50 -4.98
CA VAL A 91 -27.02 -3.83 -4.47
C VAL A 91 -28.43 -3.81 -3.92
N ASN A 92 -29.35 -4.48 -4.62
CA ASN A 92 -30.71 -4.69 -4.15
C ASN A 92 -31.14 -6.13 -4.43
N PHE A 93 -31.59 -6.84 -3.39
CA PHE A 93 -32.19 -8.16 -3.50
C PHE A 93 -33.60 -8.10 -2.95
N ARG A 94 -34.62 -8.13 -3.81
CA ARG A 94 -36.04 -8.13 -3.39
C ARG A 94 -36.37 -7.03 -2.36
N GLU A 95 -35.82 -5.83 -2.55
CA GLU A 95 -36.00 -4.67 -1.65
C GLU A 95 -35.43 -4.86 -0.23
N MET A 96 -34.61 -5.90 -0.03
CA MET A 96 -33.95 -6.17 1.24
C MET A 96 -32.90 -5.12 1.61
N PHE A 97 -32.31 -4.47 0.61
CA PHE A 97 -31.24 -3.49 0.77
C PHE A 97 -31.62 -2.19 0.06
N THR A 98 -31.83 -1.14 0.84
CA THR A 98 -31.71 0.25 0.39
C THR A 98 -30.25 0.67 0.52
N ALA A 99 -29.84 1.73 -0.18
CA ALA A 99 -28.53 2.35 0.04
C ALA A 99 -28.28 2.52 1.54
N CYS A 100 -27.21 1.89 2.04
CA CYS A 100 -26.95 1.78 3.47
C CYS A 100 -25.48 2.01 3.77
N THR A 101 -25.21 2.46 4.99
CA THR A 101 -23.85 2.65 5.47
C THR A 101 -23.16 1.29 5.61
N THR A 102 -21.99 1.19 5.01
CA THR A 102 -21.10 0.05 5.18
C THR A 102 -19.96 0.39 6.13
N PHE A 103 -19.51 -0.61 6.90
CA PHE A 103 -18.30 -0.48 7.72
C PHE A 103 -17.08 -0.93 6.90
N ASP A 104 -15.95 -0.28 7.14
CA ASP A 104 -14.65 -0.49 6.47
C ASP A 104 -14.62 -0.23 4.95
N SER A 105 -15.74 0.13 4.30
CA SER A 105 -15.81 0.54 2.89
C SER A 105 -14.96 1.77 2.56
N ASN A 106 -14.84 2.69 3.51
CA ASN A 106 -14.11 3.94 3.37
C ASN A 106 -12.62 3.83 3.77
N ILE A 107 -12.13 2.64 4.12
CA ILE A 107 -10.72 2.42 4.42
C ILE A 107 -10.03 1.95 3.14
N ALA A 108 -8.97 2.65 2.74
CA ALA A 108 -8.18 2.25 1.56
C ALA A 108 -7.68 0.81 1.70
N TYR A 109 -7.72 0.05 0.60
CA TYR A 109 -7.38 -1.39 0.61
C TYR A 109 -6.01 -1.68 1.25
N THR A 110 -5.00 -0.89 0.89
CA THR A 110 -3.64 -0.99 1.45
C THR A 110 -3.63 -0.79 2.97
N LEU A 111 -4.40 0.18 3.49
CA LEU A 111 -4.46 0.43 4.93
C LEU A 111 -5.17 -0.70 5.68
N ARG A 112 -6.26 -1.25 5.12
CA ARG A 112 -6.94 -2.42 5.71
C ARG A 112 -6.00 -3.63 5.78
N PHE A 113 -5.23 -3.88 4.73
CA PHE A 113 -4.17 -4.90 4.73
C PHE A 113 -3.13 -4.66 5.83
N MET A 114 -2.66 -3.43 5.97
CA MET A 114 -1.72 -3.03 7.02
C MET A 114 -2.28 -3.29 8.43
N ILE A 115 -3.54 -2.93 8.69
CA ILE A 115 -4.21 -3.16 9.98
C ILE A 115 -4.35 -4.66 10.25
N ASP A 116 -4.81 -5.45 9.27
CA ASP A 116 -5.03 -6.89 9.42
C ASP A 116 -3.74 -7.66 9.70
N LYS A 117 -2.66 -7.28 9.02
CA LYS A 117 -1.35 -7.93 9.15
C LYS A 117 -0.43 -7.23 10.16
N LYS A 118 -0.94 -6.22 10.88
CA LYS A 118 -0.17 -5.41 11.83
C LYS A 118 1.12 -4.84 11.21
N VAL A 119 1.06 -4.50 9.92
CA VAL A 119 2.17 -3.86 9.20
C VAL A 119 2.05 -2.35 9.42
N THR A 120 3.10 -1.76 9.97
CA THR A 120 3.21 -0.31 10.15
C THR A 120 4.03 0.33 9.04
N GLY A 121 4.11 1.66 9.01
CA GLY A 121 5.05 2.35 8.12
C GLY A 121 6.49 2.05 8.53
N MET A 122 7.41 1.96 7.55
CA MET A 122 8.83 1.69 7.76
C MET A 122 9.11 0.43 8.63
N ASN A 123 8.36 -0.63 8.38
CA ASN A 123 8.35 -1.87 9.16
C ASN A 123 9.27 -2.94 8.55
N TRP A 124 9.86 -3.80 9.40
CA TRP A 124 10.58 -5.00 8.97
C TRP A 124 9.64 -6.16 8.71
N LEU A 125 9.64 -6.63 7.46
CA LEU A 125 8.87 -7.78 7.04
C LEU A 125 9.77 -9.01 6.88
N GLU A 126 9.30 -10.14 7.38
CA GLU A 126 9.94 -11.42 7.20
C GLU A 126 9.05 -12.34 6.36
N VAL A 127 9.68 -13.05 5.42
CA VAL A 127 9.04 -14.04 4.57
C VAL A 127 9.72 -15.39 4.83
N PRO A 128 9.06 -16.32 5.54
CA PRO A 128 9.67 -17.59 5.93
C PRO A 128 10.16 -18.43 4.75
N PRO A 129 11.22 -19.23 4.91
CA PRO A 129 11.66 -20.18 3.89
C PRO A 129 10.52 -21.10 3.42
N GLY A 130 10.44 -21.33 2.10
CA GLY A 130 9.38 -22.16 1.49
C GLY A 130 8.01 -21.48 1.35
N SER A 131 7.82 -20.28 1.91
CA SER A 131 6.57 -19.51 1.79
C SER A 131 6.56 -18.50 0.63
N TYR A 132 7.61 -18.49 -0.19
CA TYR A 132 7.74 -17.58 -1.32
C TYR A 132 8.25 -18.28 -2.57
N ARG A 133 7.93 -17.68 -3.71
CA ARG A 133 8.47 -18.04 -5.03
C ARG A 133 9.29 -16.89 -5.58
N LEU A 134 10.56 -17.13 -5.87
CA LEU A 134 11.39 -16.18 -6.61
C LEU A 134 10.95 -16.12 -8.07
N ARG A 135 10.87 -14.92 -8.63
CA ARG A 135 10.49 -14.70 -10.04
C ARG A 135 11.75 -14.61 -10.91
N ALA A 136 11.67 -15.19 -12.11
CA ALA A 136 12.76 -15.14 -13.09
C ALA A 136 12.97 -13.72 -13.64
N GLU A 137 14.16 -13.45 -14.17
CA GLU A 137 14.55 -12.12 -14.69
C GLU A 137 13.59 -11.62 -15.78
N LEU A 138 13.18 -12.50 -16.69
CA LEU A 138 12.28 -12.18 -17.80
C LEU A 138 10.86 -11.80 -17.33
N GLU A 139 10.50 -12.16 -16.09
CA GLU A 139 9.22 -11.82 -15.48
C GLU A 139 9.31 -10.57 -14.59
N LYS A 140 10.47 -9.91 -14.54
CA LYS A 140 10.65 -8.70 -13.73
C LYS A 140 9.85 -7.55 -14.34
N ALA A 141 9.07 -6.91 -13.48
CA ALA A 141 8.30 -5.71 -13.80
C ALA A 141 8.94 -4.46 -13.17
N SER A 142 10.08 -4.64 -12.49
CA SER A 142 10.79 -3.59 -11.77
C SER A 142 12.30 -3.83 -11.85
N ASN A 143 13.07 -2.79 -11.56
CA ASN A 143 14.54 -2.82 -11.53
C ASN A 143 15.10 -3.31 -10.18
N CYS A 144 14.28 -3.93 -9.33
CA CYS A 144 14.72 -4.47 -8.05
C CYS A 144 15.58 -5.73 -8.24
N GLN A 145 16.57 -5.91 -7.37
CA GLN A 145 17.45 -7.09 -7.41
C GLN A 145 16.67 -8.38 -7.09
N ILE A 146 15.83 -8.33 -6.05
CA ILE A 146 15.05 -9.47 -5.57
C ILE A 146 13.57 -9.21 -5.87
N LYS A 147 12.94 -10.18 -6.54
CA LYS A 147 11.49 -10.22 -6.76
C LYS A 147 10.95 -11.56 -6.25
N LEU A 148 10.08 -11.49 -5.26
CA LEU A 148 9.42 -12.65 -4.67
C LEU A 148 7.91 -12.47 -4.68
N GLU A 149 7.20 -13.59 -4.71
CA GLU A 149 5.76 -13.68 -4.54
C GLU A 149 5.47 -14.53 -3.31
N THR A 150 4.62 -14.05 -2.41
CA THR A 150 4.26 -14.74 -1.18
C THR A 150 2.80 -14.48 -0.84
N SER A 151 2.22 -15.35 0.00
CA SER A 151 0.87 -15.17 0.52
C SER A 151 0.87 -14.13 1.63
N ALA A 152 -0.20 -13.33 1.69
CA ALA A 152 -0.47 -12.45 2.81
C ALA A 152 -0.55 -13.21 4.16
N GLU A 153 -0.88 -14.50 4.14
CA GLU A 153 -0.99 -15.33 5.33
C GLU A 153 0.34 -15.76 5.94
N THR A 154 1.37 -15.85 5.11
CA THR A 154 2.70 -16.32 5.54
C THR A 154 3.64 -15.16 5.89
N LEU A 155 3.24 -13.92 5.57
CA LEU A 155 4.01 -12.72 5.88
C LEU A 155 4.03 -12.46 7.38
N ILE A 156 5.22 -12.27 7.93
CA ILE A 156 5.44 -11.91 9.33
C ILE A 156 5.80 -10.43 9.41
N SER A 157 5.05 -9.67 10.22
CA SER A 157 5.29 -8.26 10.51
C SER A 157 5.94 -8.11 11.88
N HIS A 158 7.07 -7.44 11.95
CA HIS A 158 7.78 -7.20 13.21
C HIS A 158 7.44 -5.82 13.77
N ALA A 159 7.10 -5.75 15.06
CA ALA A 159 6.96 -4.46 15.74
C ALA A 159 8.34 -3.78 15.82
N PRO A 160 8.43 -2.44 15.73
CA PRO A 160 9.70 -1.71 15.72
C PRO A 160 10.32 -1.60 17.13
N GLU A 161 10.58 -2.75 17.74
CA GLU A 161 11.10 -2.90 19.10
C GLU A 161 12.38 -3.75 19.08
N GLY A 162 13.30 -3.47 20.00
CA GLY A 162 14.57 -4.21 20.12
C GLY A 162 15.36 -4.21 18.80
N GLU A 163 15.69 -5.40 18.29
CA GLU A 163 16.46 -5.58 17.06
C GLU A 163 15.76 -5.03 15.81
N TRP A 164 14.43 -4.95 15.82
CA TRP A 164 13.61 -4.46 14.71
C TRP A 164 13.38 -2.95 14.73
N SER A 165 13.97 -2.24 15.69
CA SER A 165 14.00 -0.77 15.72
C SER A 165 15.07 -0.17 14.79
N LYS A 166 15.98 -1.01 14.27
CA LYS A 166 17.07 -0.60 13.38
C LYS A 166 16.53 -0.10 12.04
N MET A 167 17.19 0.89 11.45
CA MET A 167 16.87 1.36 10.10
C MET A 167 17.72 0.64 9.06
N ALA A 168 17.11 0.28 7.93
CA ALA A 168 17.86 -0.21 6.77
C ALA A 168 18.72 0.92 6.17
N PRO A 169 19.87 0.62 5.55
CA PRO A 169 20.70 1.61 4.88
C PRO A 169 20.07 2.03 3.55
N PHE A 170 19.08 2.93 3.59
CA PHE A 170 18.45 3.45 2.38
C PHE A 170 19.37 4.47 1.67
N ARG A 171 19.29 4.49 0.34
CA ARG A 171 20.03 5.45 -0.49
C ARG A 171 19.23 6.75 -0.61
N VAL A 172 19.85 7.87 -0.31
CA VAL A 172 19.27 9.21 -0.42
C VAL A 172 19.91 9.90 -1.62
N LEU A 173 19.08 10.29 -2.59
CA LEU A 173 19.49 11.11 -3.74
C LEU A 173 19.01 12.55 -3.49
N SER A 174 19.96 13.47 -3.51
CA SER A 174 19.69 14.91 -3.64
C SER A 174 20.19 15.37 -5.00
N TYR A 175 19.44 16.23 -5.68
CA TYR A 175 19.88 16.78 -6.96
C TYR A 175 19.46 18.24 -7.09
N ASN A 176 20.24 18.99 -7.88
CA ASN A 176 19.97 20.37 -8.26
C ASN A 176 20.18 20.53 -9.76
N ILE A 177 19.40 21.41 -10.39
CA ILE A 177 19.48 21.68 -11.83
C ILE A 177 19.76 23.16 -12.06
N GLU A 178 20.50 23.46 -13.12
CA GLU A 178 20.74 24.82 -13.59
C GLU A 178 20.24 24.97 -15.01
N CYS A 179 19.60 26.10 -15.31
CA CYS A 179 19.02 26.41 -16.61
C CYS A 179 19.67 27.67 -17.20
N SER A 180 19.75 27.74 -18.53
CA SER A 180 20.18 28.95 -19.22
C SER A 180 18.96 29.79 -19.62
N GLY A 181 18.63 30.80 -18.82
CA GLY A 181 17.49 31.68 -19.03
C GLY A 181 17.87 33.13 -19.39
N TRP A 182 16.86 33.92 -19.78
CA TRP A 182 17.03 35.31 -20.18
C TRP A 182 17.12 36.24 -18.96
N LYS A 183 17.97 37.27 -19.04
CA LYS A 183 18.19 38.20 -17.92
C LYS A 183 16.88 38.90 -17.53
N GLY A 184 16.51 38.79 -16.27
CA GLY A 184 15.33 39.45 -15.69
C GLY A 184 14.01 38.73 -16.00
N VAL A 185 14.06 37.54 -16.60
CA VAL A 185 12.88 36.71 -16.89
C VAL A 185 13.04 35.38 -16.17
N PHE A 186 11.95 34.89 -15.55
CA PHE A 186 11.96 33.56 -14.94
C PHE A 186 12.00 32.48 -16.03
N PRO A 187 12.78 31.38 -15.87
CA PRO A 187 12.93 30.38 -16.92
C PRO A 187 11.60 29.73 -17.39
N ASP A 188 11.41 29.60 -18.70
CA ASP A 188 10.33 28.82 -19.34
C ASP A 188 10.90 27.47 -19.79
N ALA A 189 10.33 26.37 -19.28
CA ALA A 189 10.79 25.00 -19.56
C ALA A 189 10.76 24.60 -21.05
N ARG A 190 10.08 25.36 -21.91
CA ARG A 190 10.05 25.14 -23.38
C ARG A 190 11.16 25.90 -24.11
N LEU A 191 11.67 26.98 -23.52
CA LEU A 191 12.58 27.91 -24.17
C LEU A 191 14.00 27.82 -23.60
N ASP A 192 14.10 27.61 -22.28
CA ASP A 192 15.34 27.71 -21.52
C ASP A 192 15.85 26.31 -21.16
N PRO A 193 16.93 25.83 -21.81
CA PRO A 193 17.41 24.47 -21.59
C PRO A 193 18.06 24.31 -20.21
N VAL A 194 17.89 23.11 -19.63
CA VAL A 194 18.72 22.66 -18.51
C VAL A 194 20.15 22.44 -19.02
N ILE A 195 21.11 23.13 -18.41
CA ILE A 195 22.52 23.08 -18.81
C ILE A 195 23.36 22.22 -17.86
N GLN A 196 22.93 22.07 -16.60
CA GLN A 196 23.65 21.27 -15.62
C GLN A 196 22.68 20.55 -14.68
N ILE A 197 23.09 19.34 -14.27
CA ILE A 197 22.41 18.53 -13.26
C ILE A 197 23.48 18.03 -12.29
N ALA A 198 23.45 18.53 -11.06
CA ALA A 198 24.29 18.06 -9.97
C ALA A 198 23.50 17.03 -9.15
N ASN A 199 24.13 15.89 -8.84
CA ASN A 199 23.55 14.81 -8.05
C ASN A 199 24.49 14.47 -6.89
N MET A 200 23.92 14.18 -5.74
CA MET A 200 24.60 13.67 -4.56
C MET A 200 23.85 12.44 -4.06
N VAL A 201 24.54 11.31 -3.97
CA VAL A 201 23.99 10.08 -3.43
C VAL A 201 24.70 9.74 -2.13
N THR A 202 23.94 9.56 -1.05
CA THR A 202 24.44 9.09 0.25
C THR A 202 23.71 7.83 0.67
N ALA A 203 24.32 7.05 1.56
CA ALA A 203 23.68 5.90 2.19
C ALA A 203 23.44 6.22 3.67
N HIS A 204 22.18 6.13 4.11
CA HIS A 204 21.82 6.44 5.48
C HIS A 204 22.51 5.49 6.47
N GLY A 205 23.01 6.05 7.57
CA GLY A 205 23.67 5.28 8.64
C GLY A 205 25.09 4.81 8.31
N LEU A 206 25.62 5.13 7.13
CA LEU A 206 26.99 4.80 6.73
C LEU A 206 27.86 6.06 6.72
N LEU A 207 29.03 5.99 7.36
CA LEU A 207 30.07 7.02 7.33
C LEU A 207 30.86 6.97 6.01
N THR A 208 30.15 6.95 4.89
CA THR A 208 30.75 6.95 3.55
C THR A 208 30.71 8.35 2.97
N THR A 209 31.77 8.73 2.25
CA THR A 209 31.78 9.97 1.48
C THR A 209 30.63 9.96 0.46
N PRO A 210 29.93 11.10 0.29
CA PRO A 210 28.86 11.20 -0.70
C PRO A 210 29.40 10.96 -2.10
N HIS A 211 28.66 10.20 -2.91
CA HIS A 211 28.96 10.09 -4.34
C HIS A 211 28.39 11.32 -5.05
N LEU A 212 29.27 12.17 -5.55
CA LEU A 212 28.92 13.38 -6.28
C LEU A 212 29.05 13.14 -7.78
N TYR A 213 28.01 13.50 -8.53
CA TYR A 213 27.98 13.43 -9.98
C TYR A 213 27.51 14.76 -10.54
N TRP A 214 28.22 15.28 -11.53
CA TRP A 214 27.85 16.49 -12.22
C TRP A 214 27.76 16.20 -13.71
N LEU A 215 26.58 16.44 -14.28
CA LEU A 215 26.31 16.29 -15.70
C LEU A 215 26.12 17.70 -16.27
N GLY A 216 27.00 18.10 -17.18
CA GLY A 216 26.91 19.39 -17.87
C GLY A 216 26.84 19.19 -19.38
N VAL A 217 26.25 20.17 -20.06
CA VAL A 217 26.41 20.35 -21.51
C VAL A 217 27.71 21.15 -21.73
N ASP A 218 28.55 20.72 -22.68
CA ASP A 218 29.90 21.24 -23.00
C ASP A 218 31.10 20.70 -22.18
N THR A 219 32.29 21.21 -22.48
CA THR A 219 33.59 20.74 -21.98
C THR A 219 33.65 20.76 -20.46
N PHE A 220 33.94 19.61 -19.86
CA PHE A 220 33.99 19.43 -18.42
C PHE A 220 35.39 19.66 -17.87
N MET A 221 35.49 20.35 -16.73
CA MET A 221 36.73 20.43 -15.94
C MET A 221 36.68 19.34 -14.87
N GLU A 222 37.75 18.55 -14.73
CA GLU A 222 37.82 17.50 -13.72
C GLU A 222 37.77 18.10 -12.31
N VAL A 223 36.78 17.71 -11.53
CA VAL A 223 36.62 18.12 -10.12
C VAL A 223 37.03 16.92 -9.26
N SER A 224 38.25 16.96 -8.69
CA SER A 224 38.72 15.93 -7.76
C SER A 224 37.98 16.05 -6.43
N SER A 225 37.38 14.96 -5.94
CA SER A 225 36.93 14.86 -4.55
C SER A 225 38.17 14.88 -3.64
N ARG A 226 38.23 15.80 -2.68
CA ARG A 226 39.18 15.71 -1.57
C ARG A 226 38.55 14.84 -0.48
N ASP A 227 39.15 13.69 -0.21
CA ASP A 227 38.84 12.90 0.99
C ASP A 227 39.41 13.63 2.21
N GLU A 228 38.69 14.63 2.73
CA GLU A 228 38.99 15.15 4.06
C GLU A 228 38.49 14.14 5.10
N VAL A 229 39.44 13.34 5.58
CA VAL A 229 39.29 12.51 6.78
C VAL A 229 38.92 13.43 7.93
N LEU A 230 37.66 13.38 8.37
CA LEU A 230 37.23 14.00 9.62
C LEU A 230 38.06 13.38 10.76
N GLY A 231 38.97 14.17 11.31
CA GLY A 231 39.89 13.77 12.37
C GLY A 231 39.14 13.24 13.59
N GLN A 232 39.69 12.18 14.18
CA GLN A 232 39.34 11.71 15.51
C GLN A 232 39.51 12.85 16.52
N GLY A 233 38.41 13.32 17.09
CA GLY A 233 38.40 14.15 18.29
C GLY A 233 38.18 13.25 19.50
N SER A 234 39.20 13.22 20.35
CA SER A 234 39.30 12.58 21.67
C SER A 234 38.18 12.93 22.64
#